data_AF-A0A9N9DSP5-F1
#
_entry.id   AF-A0A9N9DSP5-F1
#
_cell.length_a   1.000
_cell.length_b   1.000
_cell.length_c   1.000
_cell.angle_alpha   90.00
_cell.angle_beta   90.00
_cell.angle_gamma   90.00
#
_symmetry.space_group_name_H-M   'P 1'
#
loop_
_entity.id
_entity.type
_entity.pdbx_description
1 polymer ?
#
loop_
_entity_poly.entity_id
_entity_poly.type
_entity_poly.pdbx_seq_one_letter_code
_entity_poly.pdbx_strand_id
1 'polypeptide(L)'
;KQLKVDDQIKKVMLYKKPKQHELRNALADWLITDFQPFNLANRKGFLRMINKLDFAFKLPCYVMIKKDIGYGYQAAFQAIKEMITHTCDTAAITTDL
;
A
#
# COMPACT_ATOMS: atom_id res chain seq x y z
N LYS A 1 -17.55 -19.70 37.13
CA LYS A 1 -16.39 -18.95 36.58
C LYS A 1 -16.47 -18.97 35.05
N GLN A 2 -17.38 -18.19 34.44
CA GLN A 2 -17.52 -18.11 32.97
C GLN A 2 -16.80 -16.87 32.38
N LEU A 3 -16.47 -15.89 33.23
CA LEU A 3 -15.99 -14.56 32.85
C LEU A 3 -14.52 -14.48 32.36
N LYS A 4 -13.77 -15.58 32.26
CA LYS A 4 -12.35 -15.55 31.87
C LYS A 4 -12.07 -15.98 30.43
N VAL A 5 -13.06 -16.52 29.73
CA VAL A 5 -12.88 -16.99 28.33
C VAL A 5 -13.23 -15.90 27.32
N ASP A 6 -14.14 -14.99 27.68
CA ASP A 6 -14.57 -13.90 26.78
C ASP A 6 -13.50 -12.80 26.61
N ASP A 7 -12.60 -12.63 27.59
CA ASP A 7 -11.52 -11.62 27.53
C ASP A 7 -10.34 -12.02 26.65
N GLN A 8 -10.17 -13.30 26.30
CA GLN A 8 -9.00 -13.79 25.56
C GLN A 8 -9.25 -14.07 24.07
N ILE A 9 -10.49 -13.97 23.60
CA ILE A 9 -10.83 -14.16 22.18
C ILE A 9 -11.84 -13.08 21.76
N LYS A 10 -11.44 -11.80 21.82
CA LYS A 10 -11.79 -10.95 20.67
C LYS A 10 -11.00 -11.52 19.49
N LYS A 11 -11.55 -12.58 18.87
CA LYS A 11 -11.19 -13.00 17.52
C LYS A 11 -11.49 -11.77 16.68
N VAL A 12 -10.50 -10.91 16.50
CA VAL A 12 -10.72 -9.73 15.68
C VAL A 12 -10.97 -10.27 14.29
N MET A 13 -12.21 -10.07 13.86
CA MET A 13 -12.58 -10.34 12.50
C MET A 13 -11.84 -9.32 11.65
N LEU A 14 -10.77 -9.79 11.02
CA LEU A 14 -10.12 -9.03 9.97
C LEU A 14 -11.16 -8.65 8.92
N TYR A 15 -11.00 -7.47 8.32
CA TYR A 15 -11.89 -7.08 7.25
C TYR A 15 -11.91 -8.11 6.12
N LYS A 16 -13.06 -8.19 5.45
CA LYS A 16 -13.21 -8.95 4.21
C LYS A 16 -12.33 -8.33 3.10
N LYS A 17 -12.05 -9.12 2.07
CA LYS A 17 -11.16 -8.76 0.96
C LYS A 17 -11.38 -7.35 0.38
N PRO A 18 -12.62 -6.86 0.13
CA PRO A 18 -12.82 -5.54 -0.46
C PRO A 18 -12.26 -4.41 0.40
N LYS A 19 -12.59 -4.40 1.69
CA LYS A 19 -12.11 -3.36 2.61
C LYS A 19 -10.62 -3.47 2.91
N GLN A 20 -10.07 -4.70 2.97
CA GLN A 20 -8.61 -4.88 3.03
C GLN A 20 -7.91 -4.29 1.81
N HIS A 21 -8.47 -4.50 0.62
CA HIS A 21 -7.92 -3.97 -0.62
C HIS A 21 -7.97 -2.44 -0.65
N GLU A 22 -9.10 -1.84 -0.27
CA GLU A 22 -9.25 -0.39 -0.15
C GLU A 22 -8.19 0.22 0.78
N LEU A 23 -8.01 -0.34 1.97
CA LEU A 23 -7.03 0.15 2.95
C LEU A 23 -5.59 -0.05 2.48
N ARG A 24 -5.30 -1.14 1.76
CA ARG A 24 -3.99 -1.33 1.12
C ARG A 24 -3.72 -0.28 0.03
N ASN A 25 -4.73 0.06 -0.77
CA ASN A 25 -4.60 1.10 -1.77
C ASN A 25 -4.35 2.47 -1.13
N ALA A 26 -5.07 2.80 -0.06
CA ALA A 26 -4.83 4.03 0.69
C ALA A 26 -3.40 4.09 1.28
N LEU A 27 -2.88 2.97 1.78
CA LEU A 27 -1.50 2.88 2.25
C LEU A 27 -0.49 3.10 1.11
N ALA A 28 -0.72 2.48 -0.05
CA ALA A 28 0.15 2.64 -1.22
C ALA A 28 0.12 4.09 -1.75
N ASP A 29 -1.07 4.69 -1.81
CA ASP A 29 -1.28 6.08 -2.22
C ASP A 29 -0.53 7.06 -1.30
N TRP A 30 -0.66 6.88 0.02
CA TRP A 30 0.10 7.67 0.99
C TRP A 30 1.61 7.53 0.82
N LEU A 31 2.11 6.30 0.61
CA LEU A 31 3.55 6.07 0.39
C LEU A 31 4.07 6.81 -0.85
N ILE A 32 3.28 6.87 -1.92
CA ILE A 32 3.65 7.49 -3.19
C ILE A 32 3.56 9.01 -3.08
N THR A 33 2.40 9.53 -2.65
CA THR A 33 2.11 10.97 -2.58
C THR A 33 3.07 11.71 -1.65
N ASP A 34 3.39 11.11 -0.49
CA ASP A 34 4.26 11.74 0.50
C ASP A 34 5.74 11.32 0.35
N PHE A 35 6.10 10.66 -0.77
CA PHE A 35 7.45 10.15 -1.05
C PHE A 35 8.07 9.35 0.10
N GLN A 36 7.24 8.56 0.79
CA GLN A 36 7.68 7.83 1.98
C GLN A 36 8.45 6.55 1.59
N PRO A 37 9.50 6.19 2.35
CA PRO A 37 10.20 4.93 2.11
C PRO A 37 9.26 3.72 2.28
N PHE A 38 9.29 2.77 1.34
CA PHE A 38 8.45 1.55 1.45
C PHE A 38 8.73 0.72 2.71
N ASN A 39 9.94 0.84 3.27
CA ASN A 39 10.28 0.17 4.53
C ASN A 39 9.52 0.73 5.75
N LEU A 40 8.96 1.94 5.64
CA LEU A 40 8.25 2.63 6.72
C LEU A 40 7.02 1.84 7.16
N ALA A 41 6.28 1.27 6.21
CA ALA A 41 5.11 0.42 6.46
C ALA A 41 5.43 -0.85 7.27
N ASN A 42 6.70 -1.22 7.41
CA ASN A 42 7.15 -2.38 8.20
C ASN A 42 7.83 -1.98 9.53
N ARG A 43 7.97 -0.69 9.82
CA ARG A 43 8.63 -0.24 11.07
C ARG A 43 7.71 -0.41 12.27
N LYS A 44 8.27 -0.86 13.40
CA LYS A 44 7.54 -1.15 14.64
C LYS A 44 6.68 0.01 15.14
N GLY A 45 7.13 1.26 14.98
CA GLY A 45 6.37 2.45 15.36
C GLY A 45 5.08 2.59 14.55
N PHE A 46 5.20 2.51 13.23
CA PHE A 46 4.06 2.57 12.30
C PHE A 46 3.08 1.42 12.56
N LEU A 47 3.57 0.18 12.65
CA LEU A 47 2.74 -0.99 12.93
C LEU A 47 1.92 -0.83 14.23
N ARG A 48 2.55 -0.30 15.30
CA ARG A 48 1.86 -0.02 16.57
C ARG A 48 0.79 1.06 16.43
N MET A 49 1.06 2.11 15.65
CA MET A 49 0.11 3.19 15.42
C MET A 49 -1.10 2.68 14.64
N ILE A 50 -0.89 2.01 13.50
CA ILE A 50 -2.00 1.50 12.69
C ILE A 50 -2.81 0.46 13.45
N ASN A 51 -2.18 -0.47 14.17
CA ASN A 51 -2.91 -1.44 14.99
C ASN A 51 -3.78 -0.77 16.08
N LYS A 52 -3.42 0.44 16.55
CA LYS A 52 -4.28 1.19 17.48
C LYS A 52 -5.42 1.92 16.78
N LEU A 53 -5.19 2.42 15.56
CA LEU A 53 -6.20 3.14 14.78
C LEU A 53 -7.22 2.17 14.15
N ASP A 54 -6.74 1.07 13.59
CA ASP A 54 -7.54 0.05 12.94
C ASP A 54 -6.91 -1.34 13.09
N PHE A 55 -7.34 -2.06 14.12
CA PHE A 55 -6.84 -3.40 14.42
C PHE A 55 -7.41 -4.48 13.47
N ALA A 56 -8.50 -4.20 12.75
CA ALA A 56 -9.09 -5.15 11.79
C ALA A 56 -8.41 -5.10 10.41
N PHE A 57 -7.62 -4.05 10.15
CA PHE A 57 -6.77 -3.96 8.98
C PHE A 57 -5.57 -4.90 9.08
N LYS A 58 -5.40 -5.78 8.09
CA LYS A 58 -4.22 -6.63 7.98
C LYS A 58 -3.18 -5.90 7.16
N LEU A 59 -2.16 -5.36 7.82
CA LEU A 59 -1.07 -4.67 7.12
C LEU A 59 -0.39 -5.60 6.11
N PRO A 60 -0.16 -5.12 4.87
CA PRO A 60 0.61 -5.86 3.89
C PRO A 60 2.09 -5.89 4.27
N CYS A 61 2.77 -7.00 3.98
CA CYS A 61 4.22 -7.07 4.14
C CYS A 61 4.93 -6.28 3.02
N TYR A 62 6.20 -5.93 3.26
CA TYR A 62 7.06 -5.25 2.29
C TYR A 62 6.95 -5.77 0.85
N VAL A 63 7.01 -7.09 0.68
CA VAL A 63 6.98 -7.74 -0.65
C VAL A 63 5.66 -7.47 -1.36
N MET A 64 4.55 -7.49 -0.63
CA MET A 64 3.21 -7.22 -1.18
C MET A 64 3.08 -5.75 -1.58
N ILE A 65 3.54 -4.82 -0.75
CA ILE A 65 3.53 -3.37 -1.07
C ILE A 65 4.32 -3.10 -2.35
N LYS A 66 5.54 -3.65 -2.46
CA LYS A 66 6.35 -3.51 -3.66
C LYS A 66 5.66 -4.06 -4.90
N LYS A 67 4.99 -5.21 -4.77
CA LYS A 67 4.27 -5.86 -5.87
C LYS A 67 3.09 -5.02 -6.33
N ASP A 68 2.29 -4.51 -5.39
CA ASP A 68 1.09 -3.71 -5.68
C ASP A 68 1.49 -2.38 -6.36
N ILE A 69 2.50 -1.68 -5.83
CA ILE A 69 3.07 -0.47 -6.45
C ILE A 69 3.67 -0.79 -7.83
N GLY A 70 4.38 -1.91 -7.96
CA GLY A 70 4.96 -2.34 -9.22
C GLY A 70 3.92 -2.58 -10.32
N TYR A 71 2.76 -3.13 -9.98
CA TYR A 71 1.65 -3.27 -10.92
C TYR A 71 1.08 -1.91 -11.35
N GLY A 72 0.92 -0.98 -10.41
CA GLY A 72 0.51 0.40 -10.74
C GLY A 72 1.50 1.09 -11.67
N TYR A 73 2.80 0.96 -11.39
CA TYR A 73 3.87 1.48 -12.24
C TYR A 73 3.82 0.89 -13.64
N GLN A 74 3.68 -0.43 -13.77
CA GLN A 74 3.65 -1.08 -15.08
C GLN A 74 2.45 -0.61 -15.92
N ALA A 75 1.28 -0.47 -15.31
CA ALA A 75 0.09 0.05 -15.99
C ALA A 75 0.29 1.50 -16.44
N ALA A 76 0.77 2.37 -15.55
CA ALA A 76 1.06 3.77 -15.87
C ALA A 76 2.13 3.90 -16.95
N PHE A 77 3.19 3.09 -16.88
CA PHE A 77 4.26 3.05 -17.87
C PHE A 77 3.73 2.72 -19.27
N GLN A 78 2.86 1.71 -19.41
CA GLN A 78 2.27 1.39 -20.72
C GLN A 78 1.38 2.53 -21.23
N ALA A 79 0.54 3.10 -20.38
CA ALA A 79 -0.33 4.22 -20.77
C ALA A 79 0.48 5.45 -21.22
N ILE A 80 1.55 5.80 -20.49
CA ILE A 80 2.44 6.91 -20.86
C ILE A 80 3.18 6.59 -22.16
N LYS A 81 3.66 5.35 -22.33
CA LYS A 81 4.33 4.92 -23.56
C LYS A 81 3.40 5.03 -24.77
N GLU A 82 2.15 4.58 -24.64
CA GLU A 82 1.15 4.69 -25.68
C GLU A 82 0.89 6.16 -26.02
N MET A 83 0.66 7.00 -25.02
CA MET A 83 0.46 8.45 -25.22
C MET A 83 1.64 9.08 -25.97
N ILE A 84 2.88 8.87 -25.51
CA ILE A 84 4.08 9.40 -26.19
C ILE A 84 4.15 8.92 -27.64
N THR A 85 3.89 7.65 -27.90
CA THR A 85 3.98 7.06 -29.24
C THR A 85 2.99 7.70 -30.22
N HIS A 86 1.83 8.14 -29.75
CA HIS A 86 0.76 8.66 -30.61
C HIS A 86 0.66 10.18 -30.65
N THR A 87 1.19 10.89 -29.66
CA THR A 87 0.99 12.35 -29.52
C THR A 87 2.28 13.15 -29.47
N CYS A 88 3.45 12.52 -29.43
CA CYS A 88 4.71 13.23 -29.25
C CYS A 88 5.45 13.40 -30.58
N ASP A 89 5.57 14.64 -31.06
CA ASP A 89 6.32 14.96 -32.28
C ASP A 89 7.84 15.05 -32.02
N THR A 90 8.23 15.51 -30.83
CA THR A 90 9.63 15.73 -30.44
C THR A 90 9.83 15.45 -28.95
N ALA A 91 10.97 14.85 -28.58
CA ALA A 91 11.32 14.59 -27.19
C ALA A 91 12.71 15.13 -26.87
N ALA A 92 12.90 15.62 -25.64
CA ALA A 92 14.18 15.94 -25.05
C ALA A 92 14.38 15.11 -23.78
N ILE A 93 15.59 14.58 -23.59
CA ILE A 93 15.94 13.75 -22.44
C ILE A 93 17.09 14.44 -21.71
N THR A 94 16.90 14.73 -20.43
CA THR A 94 17.97 15.21 -19.56
C THR A 94 18.64 14.03 -18.90
N THR A 95 19.97 14.07 -18.82
CA THR A 95 20.77 13.06 -18.13
C THR A 95 21.49 13.74 -16.98
N ASP A 96 21.17 13.33 -15.76
CA ASP A 96 21.96 13.67 -14.57
C ASP A 96 23.05 12.60 -14.42
N LEU A 97 24.30 13.03 -14.26
CA LEU A 97 25.51 12.19 -14.14
C LEU A 97 25.97 12.08 -12.68
#